data_AF-A0A731IQY8-F1
#
_entry.id   AF-A0A731IQY8-F1
#
_cell.length_a   1.000
_cell.length_b   1.000
_cell.length_c   1.000
_cell.angle_alpha   90.00
_cell.angle_beta   90.00
_cell.angle_gamma   90.00
#
_symmetry.space_group_name_H-M   'P 1'
#
loop_
_entity.id
_entity.type
_entity.pdbx_description
1 polymer ?
#
loop_
_entity_poly.entity_id
_entity_poly.type
_entity_poly.pdbx_seq_one_letter_code
_entity_poly.pdbx_strand_id
1 'polypeptide(L)'
;KNDSANECVRDKGPLPRGTYTIGPAFFHPRTRAWTMRLMPYPENQMCGRGAFMIHGESSSHPGEASDGCIILDLPYRKIIAASSDKILVVED
;
A
#
# COMPACT_ATOMS: atom_id res chain seq x y z
N LYS A 1 9.03 -6.73 -11.95
CA LYS A 1 7.67 -6.49 -11.39
C LYS A 1 7.69 -5.37 -10.34
N ASN A 2 8.82 -5.13 -9.65
CA ASN A 2 9.08 -3.92 -8.87
C ASN A 2 10.22 -3.15 -9.53
N ASP A 3 9.88 -2.16 -10.35
CA ASP A 3 10.83 -1.29 -11.03
C ASP A 3 10.34 0.13 -10.80
N SER A 4 11.15 0.95 -10.12
CA SER A 4 10.81 2.32 -9.70
C SER A 4 10.43 3.21 -10.88
N ALA A 5 10.87 2.89 -12.10
CA ALA A 5 10.42 3.58 -13.32
C ALA A 5 8.91 3.47 -13.56
N ASN A 6 8.23 2.49 -12.94
CA ASN A 6 6.78 2.31 -13.08
C ASN A 6 5.95 3.06 -12.03
N GLU A 7 6.57 3.87 -11.16
CA GLU A 7 5.86 4.55 -10.07
C GLU A 7 4.80 5.57 -10.55
N CYS A 8 4.95 6.10 -11.77
CA CYS A 8 3.94 6.98 -12.38
C CYS A 8 3.09 6.26 -13.43
N VAL A 9 3.31 4.95 -13.63
CA VAL A 9 2.51 4.15 -14.53
C VAL A 9 1.27 3.66 -13.78
N ARG A 10 0.11 4.03 -14.31
CA ARG A 10 -1.18 3.59 -13.78
C ARG A 10 -1.27 2.05 -13.79
N ASP A 11 -1.86 1.50 -12.75
CA ASP A 11 -2.09 0.06 -12.57
C ASP A 11 -0.79 -0.79 -12.57
N LYS A 12 0.35 -0.17 -12.23
CA LYS A 12 1.62 -0.85 -11.99
C LYS A 12 2.25 -0.44 -10.67
N GLY A 13 2.77 -1.40 -9.93
CA GLY A 13 3.66 -1.14 -8.79
C GLY A 13 5.06 -0.71 -9.25
N PRO A 14 5.85 -0.10 -8.34
CA PRO A 14 5.59 0.08 -6.90
C PRO A 14 4.70 1.30 -6.58
N LEU A 15 4.55 1.59 -5.29
CA LEU A 15 4.08 2.91 -4.80
C LEU A 15 4.94 4.03 -5.44
N PRO A 16 4.34 5.20 -5.74
CA PRO A 16 5.12 6.43 -5.86
C PRO A 16 6.00 6.63 -4.63
N ARG A 17 7.26 7.00 -4.85
CA ARG A 17 8.19 7.34 -3.76
C ARG A 17 7.67 8.49 -2.91
N GLY A 18 8.16 8.56 -1.68
CA GLY A 18 7.81 9.60 -0.72
C GLY A 18 7.27 9.07 0.60
N THR A 19 6.65 9.96 1.36
CA THR A 19 6.20 9.69 2.72
C THR A 19 4.69 9.46 2.76
N TYR A 20 4.27 8.47 3.53
CA TYR A 20 2.87 8.12 3.72
C TYR A 20 2.55 7.97 5.19
N THR A 21 1.37 8.43 5.61
CA THR A 21 0.81 7.99 6.89
C THR A 21 0.09 6.65 6.71
N ILE A 22 0.26 5.76 7.68
CA ILE A 22 -0.46 4.49 7.78
C ILE A 22 -1.71 4.69 8.63
N GLY A 23 -2.87 4.58 7.99
CA GLY A 23 -4.17 4.67 8.68
C GLY A 23 -4.46 3.44 9.58
N PRO A 24 -5.52 3.51 10.41
CA PRO A 24 -5.91 2.40 11.26
C PRO A 24 -6.29 1.16 10.43
N ALA A 25 -6.10 -0.02 11.02
CA ALA A 25 -6.53 -1.27 10.43
C ALA A 25 -8.07 -1.34 10.39
N PHE A 26 -8.61 -1.79 9.26
CA PHE A 26 -10.05 -1.99 9.06
C PHE A 26 -10.33 -3.23 8.20
N PHE A 27 -11.60 -3.62 8.14
CA PHE A 27 -12.06 -4.65 7.21
C PHE A 27 -12.48 -4.01 5.89
N HIS A 28 -11.88 -4.44 4.78
CA HIS A 28 -12.27 -4.00 3.44
C HIS A 28 -12.95 -5.16 2.69
N PRO A 29 -14.06 -4.94 1.95
CA PRO A 29 -14.79 -6.01 1.27
C PRO A 29 -13.94 -6.82 0.28
N ARG A 30 -13.00 -6.16 -0.42
CA ARG A 30 -12.14 -6.81 -1.43
C ARG A 30 -10.85 -7.39 -0.83
N THR A 31 -10.19 -6.63 0.04
CA THR A 31 -8.83 -6.94 0.53
C THR A 31 -8.81 -7.49 1.97
N ARG A 32 -10.01 -7.65 2.55
CA ARG A 32 -10.32 -8.34 3.80
C ARG A 32 -9.71 -7.71 5.04
N ALA A 33 -9.68 -8.47 6.12
CA ALA A 33 -9.37 -8.02 7.47
C ALA A 33 -7.93 -7.48 7.57
N TRP A 34 -7.68 -6.49 8.43
CA TRP A 34 -6.37 -5.82 8.58
C TRP A 34 -5.84 -5.17 7.30
N THR A 35 -6.73 -4.52 6.55
CA THR A 35 -6.36 -3.57 5.50
C THR A 35 -6.04 -2.22 6.15
N MET A 36 -5.03 -1.52 5.69
CA MET A 36 -4.67 -0.15 6.16
C MET A 36 -4.49 0.76 4.96
N ARG A 37 -5.02 1.99 5.02
CA ARG A 37 -4.84 2.98 3.95
C ARG A 37 -3.48 3.64 4.07
N LEU A 38 -2.87 3.95 2.93
CA LEU A 38 -1.69 4.80 2.84
C LEU A 38 -2.13 6.16 2.31
N MET A 39 -1.99 7.20 3.14
CA MET A 39 -2.27 8.58 2.72
C MET A 39 -0.93 9.26 2.43
N PRO A 40 -0.70 9.70 1.17
CA PRO A 40 0.55 10.38 0.82
C PRO A 40 0.63 11.74 1.47
N TYR A 41 1.85 12.16 1.76
CA TYR A 41 2.15 13.54 2.10
C TYR A 41 1.95 14.43 0.87
N PRO A 42 1.59 15.72 1.04
CA PRO A 42 1.38 16.65 -0.07
C PRO A 42 2.58 16.80 -1.02
N GLU A 43 3.79 16.55 -0.52
CA GLU A 43 5.04 16.63 -1.26
C GLU A 43 5.25 15.44 -2.23
N ASN A 44 4.51 14.34 -2.06
CA ASN A 44 4.67 13.17 -2.91
C ASN A 44 4.18 13.45 -4.35
N GLN A 45 4.97 13.04 -5.34
CA GLN A 45 4.57 13.09 -6.74
C GLN A 45 3.67 11.89 -7.09
N MET A 46 2.37 12.04 -6.86
CA MET A 46 1.42 10.94 -7.02
C MET A 46 1.06 10.61 -8.46
N CYS A 47 1.41 11.46 -9.44
CA CYS A 47 1.15 11.21 -10.86
C CYS A 47 -0.33 10.84 -11.18
N GLY A 48 -1.28 11.40 -10.43
CA GLY A 48 -2.72 11.10 -10.56
C GLY A 48 -3.16 9.75 -9.98
N ARG A 49 -2.27 9.02 -9.30
CA ARG A 49 -2.55 7.75 -8.61
C ARG A 49 -2.97 7.97 -7.16
N GLY A 50 -3.61 6.97 -6.57
CA GLY A 50 -4.07 7.04 -5.18
C GLY A 50 -4.70 5.73 -4.72
N ALA A 51 -5.45 5.81 -3.61
CA ALA A 51 -6.16 4.67 -3.01
C ALA A 51 -5.26 3.49 -2.59
N PHE A 52 -3.98 3.76 -2.35
CA PHE A 52 -3.00 2.77 -1.92
C PHE A 52 -3.32 2.20 -0.53
N MET A 53 -3.05 0.91 -0.37
CA MET A 53 -3.30 0.18 0.87
C MET A 53 -2.19 -0.82 1.17
N ILE A 54 -2.05 -1.14 2.45
CA ILE A 54 -1.39 -2.36 2.93
C ILE A 54 -2.48 -3.40 3.14
N HIS A 55 -2.40 -4.54 2.45
CA HIS A 55 -3.40 -5.60 2.58
C HIS A 55 -2.85 -7.00 2.29
N GLY A 56 -3.67 -8.03 2.51
CA GLY A 56 -3.32 -9.41 2.15
C GLY A 56 -3.57 -9.69 0.68
N GLU A 57 -2.96 -10.74 0.14
CA GLU A 57 -3.21 -11.13 -1.25
C GLU A 57 -4.70 -11.43 -1.48
N SER A 58 -5.18 -11.07 -2.67
CA SER A 58 -6.54 -11.37 -3.09
C SER A 58 -6.68 -12.89 -3.26
N SER A 59 -7.57 -13.52 -2.48
CA SER A 59 -7.90 -14.93 -2.66
C SER A 59 -8.68 -15.19 -3.96
N SER A 60 -9.33 -14.17 -4.51
CA SER A 60 -10.10 -14.28 -5.75
C SER A 60 -9.29 -13.96 -7.01
N HIS A 61 -8.23 -13.18 -6.88
CA HIS A 61 -7.36 -12.75 -7.99
C HIS A 61 -5.89 -12.65 -7.53
N PRO A 62 -5.23 -13.79 -7.24
CA PRO A 62 -3.84 -13.80 -6.77
C PRO A 62 -2.90 -13.19 -7.82
N GLY A 63 -1.92 -12.39 -7.39
CA GLY A 63 -0.91 -11.82 -8.30
C GLY A 63 -1.33 -10.60 -9.15
N GLU A 64 -2.61 -10.20 -9.14
CA GLU A 64 -3.15 -9.01 -9.83
C GLU A 64 -3.13 -7.74 -8.96
N ALA A 65 -2.59 -7.84 -7.74
CA ALA A 65 -2.83 -6.85 -6.70
C ALA A 65 -2.05 -5.53 -6.80
N SER A 66 -1.36 -5.20 -7.91
CA SER A 66 -0.49 -4.02 -7.89
C SER A 66 -0.84 -2.91 -8.89
N ASP A 67 -1.93 -2.21 -8.55
CA ASP A 67 -2.03 -0.75 -8.68
C ASP A 67 -1.02 -0.01 -7.78
N GLY A 68 0.04 -0.68 -7.28
CA GLY A 68 1.04 -0.17 -6.33
C GLY A 68 0.74 -0.40 -4.84
N CYS A 69 -0.25 -1.22 -4.46
CA CYS A 69 -0.47 -1.59 -3.05
C CYS A 69 0.65 -2.46 -2.46
N ILE A 70 0.84 -2.40 -1.14
CA ILE A 70 1.74 -3.29 -0.40
C ILE A 70 0.98 -4.55 0.00
N ILE A 71 1.49 -5.71 -0.42
CA ILE A 71 0.91 -7.01 -0.10
C ILE A 71 1.71 -7.68 1.01
N LEU A 72 1.06 -8.01 2.12
CA LEU A 72 1.66 -8.65 3.28
C LEU A 72 0.73 -9.69 3.90
N ASP A 73 1.29 -10.76 4.44
CA ASP A 73 0.54 -11.74 5.20
C ASP A 73 -0.07 -11.16 6.48
N LEU A 74 -1.14 -11.79 6.96
CA LEU A 74 -1.92 -11.31 8.11
C LEU A 74 -1.08 -11.06 9.38
N PRO A 75 -0.09 -11.89 9.77
CA PRO A 75 0.72 -11.63 10.96
C PRO A 75 1.45 -10.29 10.91
N TYR A 76 2.07 -9.95 9.77
CA TYR A 76 2.81 -8.69 9.61
C TYR A 76 1.89 -7.48 9.61
N ARG A 77 0.69 -7.60 9.03
CA ARG A 77 -0.29 -6.51 9.07
C ARG A 77 -0.82 -6.23 10.48
N LYS A 78 -0.91 -7.26 11.32
CA LYS A 78 -1.21 -7.09 12.75
C LYS A 78 -0.08 -6.38 13.49
N ILE A 79 1.18 -6.70 13.18
CA ILE A 79 2.36 -6.03 13.76
C ILE A 79 2.35 -4.53 13.41
N ILE A 80 2.17 -4.18 12.13
CA ILE A 80 2.09 -2.78 11.68
C ILE A 80 0.93 -2.05 12.36
N ALA A 81 -0.24 -2.67 12.44
CA ALA A 81 -1.41 -2.07 13.08
C ALA A 81 -1.15 -1.74 14.57
N ALA A 82 -0.46 -2.64 15.28
CA ALA A 82 -0.13 -2.50 16.70
C ALA A 82 1.07 -1.56 16.96
N SER A 83 1.93 -1.32 15.96
CA SER A 83 3.10 -0.44 16.11
C SER A 83 2.69 1.02 16.36
N SER A 84 3.51 1.75 17.13
CA SER A 84 3.44 3.23 17.20
C SER A 84 3.94 3.90 15.93
N ASP A 85 4.68 3.20 15.08
CA ASP A 85 5.15 3.73 13.80
C ASP A 85 3.97 3.84 12.83
N LYS A 86 3.62 5.09 12.51
CA LYS A 86 2.53 5.42 11.58
C LYS A 86 3.01 6.09 10.30
N ILE A 87 4.31 6.11 10.08
CA ILE A 87 4.93 6.70 8.88
C ILE A 87 5.64 5.60 8.11
N LEU A 88 5.34 5.54 6.81
CA LEU A 88 6.06 4.74 5.83
C LEU A 88 6.83 5.70 4.92
N VAL A 89 8.13 5.45 4.76
CA VAL A 89 8.96 6.14 3.78
C VAL A 89 9.29 5.15 2.67
N VAL A 90 9.00 5.53 1.42
CA VAL A 90 9.33 4.75 0.22
C VAL A 90 10.46 5.47 -0.49
N GLU A 91 11.63 4.83 -0.49
CA GLU A 91 12.88 5.32 -1.09
C GLU A 91 13.29 4.46 -2.30
N ASP A 92 14.42 4.80 -2.91
CA ASP A 92 15.01 4.12 -4.07
C ASP A 92 15.57 2.71 -3.79
#